data_AF-A0A5C5W392-F1
#
_entry.id   AF-A0A5C5W392-F1
#
_cell.length_a   1.000
_cell.length_b   1.000
_cell.length_c   1.000
_cell.angle_alpha   90.00
_cell.angle_beta   90.00
_cell.angle_gamma   90.00
#
_symmetry.space_group_name_H-M   'P 1'
#
loop_
_entity.id
_entity.type
_entity.pdbx_description
1 polymer ?
#
loop_
_entity_poly.entity_id
_entity_poly.type
_entity_poly.pdbx_seq_one_letter_code
_entity_poly.pdbx_strand_id
1 'polypeptide(L)'
;MSGRVGHRKRLICVNAANLRSNHLYLTGHPDFFPADCYGAPSSAGRIGELLRLDVEGLAEPVWTDIPTDANTGKPRRFSRKRAWVREFFEKHGIKPDDTNTMDRIRAAAQPAAQRAE
;
A
#
# COMPACT_ATOMS: atom_id res chain seq x y z
N MET A 1 -4.23 -2.33 -30.37
CA MET A 1 -3.80 -2.60 -28.98
C MET A 1 -3.62 -1.28 -28.24
N SER A 2 -4.63 -0.81 -27.50
CA SER A 2 -4.55 0.42 -26.69
C SER A 2 -4.80 0.06 -25.23
N GLY A 3 -3.79 -0.57 -24.62
CA GLY A 3 -3.82 -0.86 -23.20
C GLY A 3 -3.42 0.38 -22.44
N ARG A 4 -4.38 1.09 -21.86
CA ARG A 4 -4.18 2.26 -20.98
C ARG A 4 -3.12 1.96 -19.91
N VAL A 5 -1.88 2.41 -20.13
CA VAL A 5 -0.73 2.28 -19.21
C VAL A 5 -1.08 2.82 -17.81
N GLY A 6 -1.92 3.87 -17.79
CA GLY A 6 -2.51 4.45 -16.59
C GLY A 6 -3.51 3.57 -15.83
N HIS A 7 -3.68 2.28 -16.10
CA HIS A 7 -4.36 1.35 -15.16
C HIS A 7 -3.39 0.41 -14.45
N ARG A 8 -2.15 0.31 -14.92
CA ARG A 8 -1.18 -0.68 -14.41
C ARG A 8 -0.08 -0.04 -13.58
N LYS A 9 0.24 1.24 -13.82
CA LYS A 9 1.31 1.95 -13.11
C LYS A 9 0.79 3.24 -12.48
N ARG A 10 1.30 3.59 -11.30
CA ARG A 10 1.09 4.88 -10.62
C ARG A 10 2.43 5.42 -10.15
N LEU A 11 2.53 6.74 -10.06
CA LEU A 11 3.66 7.45 -9.49
C LEU A 11 3.21 8.06 -8.16
N ILE A 12 4.03 7.91 -7.12
CA ILE A 12 3.82 8.54 -5.82
C ILE A 12 5.04 9.40 -5.52
N CYS A 13 4.81 10.70 -5.42
CA CYS A 13 5.82 11.63 -4.92
C CYS A 13 5.93 11.51 -3.40
N VAL A 14 7.15 11.31 -2.92
CA VAL A 14 7.47 11.28 -1.50
C VAL A 14 7.66 12.71 -1.03
N ASN A 15 7.03 13.07 0.10
CA ASN A 15 7.26 14.35 0.74
C ASN A 15 7.78 14.17 2.17
N ALA A 16 8.15 15.28 2.81
CA ALA A 16 8.69 15.24 4.17
C ALA A 16 7.72 14.64 5.21
N ALA A 17 6.39 14.72 4.99
CA ALA A 17 5.42 14.11 5.90
C ALA A 17 5.37 12.58 5.79
N ASN A 18 5.67 12.03 4.60
CA ASN A 18 5.83 10.59 4.39
C ASN A 18 6.97 10.04 5.25
N LEU A 19 8.15 10.67 5.17
CA LEU A 19 9.34 10.28 5.92
C LEU A 19 9.12 10.38 7.43
N ARG A 20 8.56 11.50 7.92
CA ARG A 20 8.29 11.67 9.36
C ARG A 20 7.32 10.64 9.94
N SER A 21 6.36 10.19 9.13
CA SER A 21 5.27 9.31 9.59
C SER A 21 5.48 7.84 9.20
N ASN A 22 6.56 7.54 8.48
CA ASN A 22 6.85 6.24 7.88
C ASN A 22 5.64 5.68 7.11
N HIS A 23 5.00 6.49 6.26
CA HIS A 23 3.92 6.03 5.39
C HIS A 23 4.07 6.57 3.97
N LEU A 24 3.46 5.89 3.00
CA LEU A 24 3.29 6.40 1.65
C LEU A 24 1.86 6.89 1.47
N TYR A 25 1.72 8.07 0.88
CA TYR A 25 0.40 8.62 0.57
C TYR A 25 -0.14 7.97 -0.71
N LEU A 26 -1.32 7.38 -0.59
CA LEU A 26 -2.12 6.81 -1.68
C LEU A 26 -3.16 7.80 -2.20
N THR A 27 -3.03 9.08 -1.81
CA THR A 27 -3.93 10.17 -2.23
C THR A 27 -4.01 10.24 -3.74
N GLY A 28 -5.22 10.28 -4.30
CA GLY A 28 -5.43 10.35 -5.75
C GLY A 28 -5.32 9.01 -6.49
N HIS A 29 -5.14 7.90 -5.78
CA HIS A 29 -5.11 6.55 -6.36
C HIS A 29 -6.09 5.53 -5.73
N PRO A 30 -7.30 5.91 -5.27
CA PRO A 30 -8.23 4.95 -4.67
C PRO A 30 -8.77 3.92 -5.68
N ASP A 31 -8.76 4.25 -6.98
CA ASP A 31 -9.14 3.39 -8.11
C ASP A 31 -8.08 2.32 -8.42
N PHE A 32 -6.88 2.47 -7.88
CA PHE A 32 -5.78 1.55 -8.13
C PHE A 32 -5.88 0.27 -7.30
N PHE A 33 -6.60 0.30 -6.18
CA PHE A 33 -6.76 -0.83 -5.28
C PHE A 33 -8.13 -1.50 -5.44
N PRO A 34 -8.21 -2.83 -5.28
CA PRO A 34 -9.48 -3.54 -5.14
C PRO A 34 -10.37 -2.95 -4.04
N ALA A 35 -11.69 -3.00 -4.20
CA ALA A 35 -12.62 -2.41 -3.23
C ALA A 35 -12.73 -3.22 -1.92
N ASP A 36 -12.43 -4.52 -1.96
CA ASP A 36 -12.44 -5.44 -0.82
C ASP A 36 -11.26 -5.23 0.15
N CYS A 37 -10.18 -4.59 -0.29
CA CYS A 37 -9.01 -4.33 0.54
C CYS A 37 -9.21 -3.24 1.59
N TYR A 38 -10.36 -2.55 1.57
CA TYR A 38 -10.66 -1.50 2.53
C TYR A 38 -11.25 -2.07 3.82
N GLY A 39 -10.47 -1.99 4.90
CA GLY A 39 -10.84 -2.50 6.22
C GLY A 39 -11.43 -1.46 7.16
N ALA A 40 -11.81 -1.92 8.35
CA ALA A 40 -12.29 -1.07 9.45
C ALA A 40 -11.22 -0.06 9.91
N PRO A 41 -11.60 1.03 10.60
CA PRO A 41 -10.67 2.11 10.94
C PRO A 41 -9.52 1.74 11.89
N SER A 42 -9.69 0.70 12.70
CA SER A 42 -8.72 0.20 13.66
C SER A 42 -8.54 -1.31 13.52
N SER A 43 -7.46 -1.87 14.09
CA SER A 43 -7.15 -3.30 14.06
C SER A 43 -8.10 -4.16 14.89
N ALA A 44 -8.91 -3.54 15.76
CA ALA A 44 -9.96 -4.23 16.49
C ALA A 44 -11.18 -4.57 15.60
N GLY A 45 -11.31 -3.91 14.45
CA GLY A 45 -12.39 -4.19 13.49
C GLY A 45 -11.98 -5.15 12.38
N ARG A 46 -12.93 -5.44 11.48
CA ARG A 46 -12.70 -6.30 10.31
C ARG A 46 -11.55 -5.75 9.46
N ILE A 47 -10.55 -6.59 9.21
CA ILE A 47 -9.47 -6.30 8.27
C ILE A 47 -10.00 -6.47 6.84
N GLY A 48 -9.60 -5.58 5.93
CA GLY A 48 -9.90 -5.75 4.50
C GLY A 48 -9.20 -6.96 3.90
N GLU A 49 -9.52 -7.30 2.66
CA GLU A 49 -8.76 -8.33 1.93
C GLU A 49 -7.28 -7.90 1.82
N LEU A 50 -6.38 -8.83 2.17
CA LEU A 50 -4.96 -8.51 2.25
C LEU A 50 -4.36 -8.30 0.87
N LEU A 51 -3.81 -7.11 0.66
CA LEU A 51 -2.94 -6.79 -0.45
C LEU A 51 -1.56 -7.41 -0.20
N ARG A 52 -1.05 -8.09 -1.22
CA ARG A 52 0.35 -8.45 -1.33
C ARG A 52 1.12 -7.29 -1.96
N LEU A 53 2.14 -6.79 -1.26
CA LEU A 53 3.08 -5.82 -1.80
C LEU A 53 4.44 -6.50 -1.95
N ASP A 54 4.87 -6.67 -3.19
CA ASP A 54 6.25 -7.03 -3.50
C ASP A 54 7.06 -5.73 -3.57
N VAL A 55 7.79 -5.43 -2.50
CA VAL A 55 8.52 -4.17 -2.35
C VAL A 55 9.98 -4.40 -2.69
N GLU A 56 10.50 -3.62 -3.63
CA GLU A 56 11.90 -3.72 -4.01
C GLU A 56 12.81 -3.50 -2.81
N GLY A 57 13.75 -4.42 -2.61
CA GLY A 57 14.68 -4.39 -1.48
C GLY A 57 14.15 -5.05 -0.21
N LEU A 58 12.89 -5.47 -0.12
CA LEU A 58 12.44 -6.34 0.98
C LEU A 58 12.56 -7.79 0.57
N ALA A 59 13.01 -8.65 1.50
CA ALA A 59 13.16 -10.07 1.25
C ALA A 59 11.81 -10.79 1.15
N GLU A 60 10.87 -10.41 2.02
CA GLU A 60 9.55 -11.03 2.12
C GLU A 60 8.45 -10.09 1.62
N PRO A 61 7.40 -10.62 0.97
CA PRO A 61 6.25 -9.83 0.58
C PRO A 61 5.51 -9.28 1.80
N VAL A 62 5.03 -8.04 1.69
CA VAL A 62 4.26 -7.39 2.74
C VAL A 62 2.77 -7.68 2.54
N TRP A 63 2.11 -8.10 3.61
CA TRP A 63 0.67 -8.35 3.62
C TRP A 63 -0.07 -7.32 4.47
N THR A 64 -0.89 -6.48 3.85
CA THR A 64 -1.60 -5.37 4.50
C THR A 64 -2.93 -5.07 3.83
N ASP A 65 -3.83 -4.40 4.53
CA ASP A 65 -5.03 -3.77 3.97
C ASP A 65 -4.89 -2.24 4.01
N ILE A 66 -5.92 -1.54 3.54
CA ILE A 66 -6.06 -0.08 3.68
C ILE A 66 -7.22 0.20 4.63
N PRO A 67 -6.99 0.79 5.81
CA PRO A 67 -8.06 1.07 6.76
C PRO A 67 -8.94 2.22 6.24
N THR A 68 -10.16 2.31 6.74
CA THR A 68 -11.05 3.47 6.56
C THR A 68 -10.85 4.52 7.66
N ASP A 69 -11.33 5.72 7.41
CA ASP A 69 -11.37 6.80 8.39
C ASP A 69 -12.57 6.60 9.34
N ALA A 70 -12.35 6.78 10.64
CA ALA A 70 -13.35 6.45 11.65
C ALA A 70 -14.58 7.37 11.62
N ASN A 71 -14.39 8.62 11.19
CA ASN A 71 -15.45 9.63 11.21
C ASN A 71 -16.21 9.68 9.89
N THR A 72 -15.50 9.45 8.79
CA THR A 72 -16.05 9.63 7.43
C THR A 72 -16.34 8.33 6.70
N GLY A 73 -15.82 7.19 7.18
CA GLY A 73 -15.92 5.89 6.52
C GLY A 73 -15.13 5.77 5.21
N LYS A 74 -14.44 6.85 4.79
CA LYS A 74 -13.68 6.88 3.53
C LYS A 74 -12.35 6.15 3.68
N PRO A 75 -11.77 5.57 2.61
CA PRO A 75 -10.43 5.01 2.67
C PRO A 75 -9.39 5.99 3.22
N ARG A 76 -8.55 5.52 4.15
CA ARG A 76 -7.34 6.24 4.50
C ARG A 76 -6.37 6.23 3.33
N ARG A 77 -5.47 7.20 3.37
CA ARG A 77 -4.52 7.45 2.28
C ARG A 77 -3.19 6.72 2.50
N PHE A 78 -3.17 5.63 3.26
CA PHE A 78 -1.96 4.86 3.58
C PHE A 78 -2.31 3.46 4.06
N SER A 79 -1.38 2.52 3.92
CA SER A 79 -1.53 1.12 4.35
C SER A 79 -1.57 0.99 5.87
N ARG A 80 -2.34 0.03 6.40
CA ARG A 80 -2.41 -0.23 7.85
C ARG A 80 -1.04 -0.59 8.42
N LYS A 81 -0.34 -1.55 7.81
CA LYS A 81 1.02 -1.89 8.19
C LYS A 81 1.98 -0.91 7.53
N ARG A 82 2.79 -0.26 8.36
CA ARG A 82 3.71 0.84 7.96
C ARG A 82 5.19 0.52 8.16
N ALA A 83 5.51 -0.56 8.88
CA ALA A 83 6.90 -0.93 9.18
C ALA A 83 7.76 -1.07 7.92
N TRP A 84 7.19 -1.69 6.87
CA TRP A 84 7.87 -1.88 5.58
C TRP A 84 8.25 -0.57 4.89
N VAL A 85 7.49 0.51 5.09
CA VAL A 85 7.77 1.81 4.45
C VAL A 85 9.05 2.40 5.02
N ARG A 86 9.24 2.29 6.34
CA ARG A 86 10.46 2.73 7.01
C ARG A 86 11.68 1.97 6.46
N GLU A 87 11.60 0.65 6.43
CA GLU A 87 12.68 -0.20 5.93
C GLU A 87 13.01 0.10 4.46
N PHE A 88 11.97 0.28 3.63
CA PHE A 88 12.14 0.70 2.24
C PHE A 88 12.83 2.06 2.12
N PHE A 89 12.42 3.06 2.90
CA PHE A 89 13.04 4.39 2.90
C PHE A 89 14.50 4.35 3.31
N GLU A 90 14.83 3.65 4.39
CA GLU A 90 16.19 3.51 4.90
C GLU A 90 17.09 2.77 3.89
N LYS A 91 16.59 1.68 3.29
CA LYS A 91 17.36 0.86 2.34
C LYS A 91 17.71 1.60 1.04
N HIS A 92 16.80 2.40 0.52
CA HIS A 92 16.97 3.11 -0.75
C HIS A 92 17.41 4.58 -0.56
N GLY A 93 17.59 5.05 0.67
CA GLY A 93 18.01 6.42 0.97
C GLY A 93 17.02 7.48 0.47
N ILE A 94 15.72 7.17 0.53
CA ILE A 94 14.63 8.00 -0.01
C ILE A 94 14.59 9.38 0.66
N LYS A 95 14.39 10.41 -0.15
CA LYS A 95 14.32 11.82 0.24
C LYS A 95 12.99 12.44 -0.20
N PRO A 96 12.62 13.62 0.35
CA PRO A 96 11.55 14.40 -0.23
C PRO A 96 11.82 14.66 -1.71
N ASP A 97 10.74 14.73 -2.49
CA ASP A 97 10.71 14.94 -3.94
C ASP A 97 11.14 13.73 -4.79
N ASP A 98 11.59 12.64 -4.18
CA ASP A 98 11.74 11.36 -4.87
C ASP A 98 10.38 10.82 -5.33
N THR A 99 10.38 10.12 -6.46
CA THR A 99 9.17 9.53 -7.04
C THR A 99 9.25 8.01 -7.02
N ASN A 100 8.36 7.40 -6.25
CA ASN A 100 8.18 5.96 -6.22
C ASN A 100 7.19 5.51 -7.28
N THR A 101 7.35 4.30 -7.81
CA THR A 101 6.38 3.72 -8.74
C THR A 101 5.65 2.55 -8.10
N MET A 102 4.34 2.48 -8.30
CA MET A 102 3.53 1.32 -7.97
C MET A 102 3.06 0.66 -9.25
N ASP A 103 3.26 -0.66 -9.35
CA ASP A 103 2.85 -1.45 -10.50
C ASP A 103 1.87 -2.55 -10.06
N ARG A 104 0.76 -2.68 -10.81
CA ARG A 104 -0.19 -3.77 -10.62
C ARG A 104 0.40 -5.02 -11.25
N ILE A 105 0.97 -5.86 -10.40
CA ILE A 105 1.33 -7.22 -10.76
C ILE A 105 0.05 -8.05 -10.94
N ARG A 106 0.09 -9.00 -11.88
CA ARG A 106 -1.04 -9.92 -12.06
C ARG A 106 -1.17 -10.74 -10.77
N ALA A 107 -2.39 -11.02 -10.32
CA ALA A 107 -2.64 -11.74 -9.08
C ALA A 107 -1.78 -13.00 -8.99
N ALA A 108 -0.82 -13.02 -8.08
CA ALA A 108 -0.17 -14.23 -7.64
C ALA A 108 -1.06 -14.84 -6.55
N ALA A 109 -1.31 -16.14 -6.63
CA ALA A 109 -2.05 -16.85 -5.59
C ALA A 109 -1.38 -16.60 -4.22
N GLN A 110 -2.18 -16.28 -3.20
CA GLN A 110 -1.69 -16.20 -1.83
C GLN A 110 -1.14 -17.58 -1.44
N PRO A 111 0.11 -17.70 -0.96
CA PRO A 111 0.59 -18.97 -0.41
C PRO A 111 -0.31 -19.36 0.77
N ALA A 112 -0.71 -20.64 0.81
CA ALA A 112 -1.69 -21.18 1.76
C ALA A 112 -1.34 -21.01 3.25
N ALA A 113 -0.11 -20.58 3.57
CA ALA A 113 0.43 -20.50 4.92
C ALA A 113 -0.09 -19.33 5.78
N GLN A 114 -0.93 -18.43 5.25
CA GLN A 114 -1.45 -17.28 6.01
C GLN A 114 -2.97 -17.35 6.28
N ARG A 115 -3.60 -18.52 6.12
CA ARG A 115 -5.01 -18.79 6.50
C ARG A 115 -5.18 -19.28 7.94
N ALA A 116 -4.29 -18.92 8.85
CA ALA A 116 -4.38 -19.32 10.25
C ALA A 116 -4.16 -18.11 11.15
N GLU A 117 -5.26 -17.49 11.61
CA GLU A 117 -5.70 -17.51 13.02
C GLU A 117 -7.16 -17.02 13.11
#